data_AF-A0A8T5AXC0-F1
#
_entry.id   AF-A0A8T5AXC0-F1
#
_cell.length_a   1.000
_cell.length_b   1.000
_cell.length_c   1.000
_cell.angle_alpha   90.00
_cell.angle_beta   90.00
_cell.angle_gamma   90.00
#
_symmetry.space_group_name_H-M   'P 1'
#
loop_
_entity.id
_entity.type
_entity.pdbx_description
1 polymer ?
#
loop_
_entity_poly.entity_id
_entity_poly.type
_entity_poly.pdbx_seq_one_letter_code
_entity_poly.pdbx_strand_id
1 'polypeptide(L)'
;MSSKKIHVWIGCTTKARLNKSIPSLEKILQSLKLNYEFIDRDTDICCGSVLFNTGQRKAALNNAKEKVTDAFRKMSVQSIVTPCPGCYRTFKEVYPREGLWR
;
A
#
# COMPACT_ATOMS: atom_id res chain seq x y z
N MET A 1 -25.85 4.00 8.84
CA MET A 1 -24.52 4.61 8.71
C MET A 1 -23.64 3.66 7.92
N SER A 2 -23.22 4.01 6.70
CA SER A 2 -22.30 3.19 5.91
C SER A 2 -20.94 3.17 6.61
N SER A 3 -20.45 2.00 7.02
CA SER A 3 -19.17 1.87 7.72
C SER A 3 -18.03 2.24 6.75
N LYS A 4 -17.10 3.10 7.20
CA LYS A 4 -15.96 3.53 6.39
C LYS A 4 -15.12 2.31 5.99
N LYS A 5 -15.01 2.05 4.68
CA LYS A 5 -14.23 0.92 4.16
C LYS A 5 -12.72 1.19 4.32
N ILE A 6 -12.01 0.23 4.89
CA ILE A 6 -10.55 0.29 5.12
C ILE A 6 -9.83 -0.33 3.92
N HIS A 7 -8.82 0.36 3.42
CA HIS A 7 -8.00 -0.14 2.34
C HIS A 7 -6.68 -0.69 2.87
N VAL A 8 -6.33 -1.91 2.50
CA VAL A 8 -5.15 -2.62 2.99
C VAL A 8 -4.12 -2.76 1.88
N TRP A 9 -2.89 -2.35 2.17
CA TRP A 9 -1.74 -2.52 1.30
C TRP A 9 -0.78 -3.54 1.91
N ILE A 10 -0.66 -4.74 1.35
CA ILE A 10 0.16 -5.81 1.93
C ILE A 10 1.64 -5.73 1.54
N GLY A 11 1.96 -5.19 0.37
CA GLY A 11 3.32 -5.03 -0.12
C GLY A 11 3.90 -6.28 -0.78
N CYS A 12 4.92 -6.08 -1.60
CA CYS A 12 5.53 -7.13 -2.42
C CYS A 12 6.27 -8.20 -1.61
N THR A 13 7.05 -7.82 -0.59
CA THR A 13 7.78 -8.78 0.25
C THR A 13 6.83 -9.69 1.01
N THR A 14 5.72 -9.14 1.52
CA THR A 14 4.68 -9.93 2.19
C THR A 14 4.09 -10.97 1.24
N LYS A 15 3.73 -10.57 0.02
CA LYS A 15 3.22 -11.49 -1.01
C LYS A 15 4.23 -12.57 -1.39
N ALA A 16 5.48 -12.21 -1.63
CA ALA A 16 6.48 -13.11 -2.20
C ALA A 16 7.22 -13.99 -1.18
N ARG A 17 7.42 -13.50 0.05
CA ARG A 17 8.29 -14.15 1.05
C ARG A 17 7.60 -14.44 2.37
N LEU A 18 6.59 -13.65 2.75
CA LEU A 18 5.88 -13.79 4.02
C LEU A 18 4.39 -14.10 3.78
N ASN A 19 4.07 -14.85 2.73
CA ASN A 19 2.67 -15.12 2.36
C ASN A 19 1.85 -15.76 3.50
N LYS A 20 2.50 -16.54 4.36
CA LYS A 20 1.92 -17.13 5.58
C LYS A 20 1.47 -16.09 6.62
N SER A 21 1.91 -14.84 6.55
CA SER A 21 1.45 -13.77 7.44
C SER A 21 0.17 -13.09 6.96
N ILE A 22 -0.22 -13.28 5.69
CA ILE A 22 -1.45 -12.69 5.14
C ILE A 22 -2.70 -13.22 5.87
N PRO A 23 -2.87 -14.54 6.09
CA PRO A 23 -3.99 -15.06 6.88
C PRO A 23 -4.04 -14.52 8.31
N SER A 24 -2.88 -14.26 8.94
CA SER A 24 -2.82 -13.67 10.27
C SER A 24 -3.30 -12.22 10.28
N LEU A 25 -2.92 -11.43 9.27
CA LEU A 25 -3.44 -10.07 9.09
C LEU A 25 -4.96 -10.09 8.89
N GLU A 26 -5.47 -10.99 8.03
CA GLU A 26 -6.90 -11.14 7.80
C GLU A 26 -7.66 -11.51 9.08
N LYS A 27 -7.15 -12.46 9.87
CA LYS A 27 -7.74 -12.83 11.17
C LYS A 27 -7.87 -11.63 12.11
N ILE A 28 -6.86 -10.77 12.17
CA ILE A 28 -6.91 -9.55 12.98
C ILE A 28 -8.02 -8.62 12.47
N LEU A 29 -8.05 -8.32 11.17
CA LEU A 29 -9.06 -7.43 10.57
C LEU A 29 -10.48 -7.97 10.75
N GLN A 30 -10.67 -9.27 10.60
CA GLN A 30 -11.95 -9.96 10.82
C GLN A 30 -12.38 -9.94 12.29
N SER A 31 -11.45 -10.16 13.23
CA SER A 31 -11.74 -10.10 14.67
C SER A 31 -12.20 -8.72 15.12
N LEU A 32 -11.68 -7.67 14.47
CA LEU A 32 -12.07 -6.28 14.68
C LEU A 32 -13.39 -5.91 13.96
N LYS A 33 -14.00 -6.84 13.22
CA LYS A 33 -15.24 -6.65 12.44
C LYS A 33 -15.15 -5.45 11.49
N LEU A 34 -13.97 -5.22 10.91
CA LEU A 34 -13.74 -4.12 10.00
C LEU A 34 -14.24 -4.45 8.60
N ASN A 35 -14.85 -3.49 7.93
CA ASN A 35 -15.10 -3.56 6.49
C ASN A 35 -13.81 -3.17 5.76
N TYR A 36 -13.13 -4.13 5.12
CA TYR A 36 -11.84 -3.89 4.48
C TYR A 36 -11.76 -4.49 3.08
N GLU A 37 -10.91 -3.90 2.24
CA GLU A 37 -10.52 -4.47 0.96
C GLU A 37 -9.02 -4.28 0.71
N PHE A 38 -8.42 -5.21 -0.03
CA PHE A 38 -7.01 -5.13 -0.39
C PHE A 38 -6.82 -4.34 -1.68
N ILE A 39 -5.84 -3.43 -1.70
CA ILE A 39 -5.48 -2.65 -2.88
C ILE A 39 -4.59 -3.46 -3.83
N ASP A 40 -3.62 -4.17 -3.26
CA ASP A 40 -2.51 -4.78 -4.00
C ASP A 40 -2.47 -6.31 -3.90
N ARG A 41 -3.55 -6.98 -3.49
CA ARG A 41 -3.56 -8.45 -3.33
C ARG A 41 -3.30 -9.17 -4.65
N ASP A 42 -4.07 -8.81 -5.66
CA ASP A 42 -4.08 -9.49 -6.96
C ASP A 42 -3.44 -8.65 -8.08
N THR A 43 -2.61 -7.67 -7.70
CA THR A 43 -1.92 -6.78 -8.64
C THR A 43 -0.42 -6.72 -8.34
N ASP A 44 0.38 -6.41 -9.35
CA ASP A 44 1.84 -6.22 -9.21
C ASP A 44 2.24 -4.79 -8.88
N ILE A 45 1.29 -3.98 -8.39
CA ILE A 45 1.57 -2.59 -8.02
C ILE A 45 2.52 -2.58 -6.81
N CYS A 46 3.61 -1.83 -6.96
CA CYS A 46 4.66 -1.72 -5.96
C CYS A 46 4.64 -0.34 -5.30
N CYS A 47 4.97 -0.28 -4.00
CA CYS A 47 5.09 0.99 -3.29
C CYS A 47 6.32 1.79 -3.73
N GLY A 48 7.29 1.20 -4.44
CA GLY A 48 8.49 1.86 -4.97
C GLY A 48 9.63 2.06 -3.97
N SER A 49 9.50 1.56 -2.73
CA SER A 49 10.49 1.77 -1.65
C SER A 49 11.91 1.35 -2.03
N VAL A 50 12.06 0.16 -2.63
CA VAL A 50 13.37 -0.37 -3.04
C VAL A 50 13.99 0.50 -4.13
N LEU A 51 13.24 0.78 -5.20
CA LEU A 51 13.68 1.65 -6.30
C LEU A 51 14.17 3.00 -5.79
N PHE A 52 13.46 3.60 -4.84
CA PHE A 52 13.85 4.88 -4.27
C PHE A 52 15.15 4.76 -3.48
N ASN A 53 15.28 3.77 -2.59
CA ASN A 53 16.44 3.58 -1.73
C ASN A 53 17.70 3.18 -2.49
N THR A 54 17.57 2.52 -3.65
CA THR A 54 18.70 2.13 -4.51
C THR A 54 19.12 3.22 -5.50
N GLY A 55 18.48 4.39 -5.48
CA GLY A 55 18.83 5.54 -6.33
C GLY A 55 18.03 5.64 -7.62
N GLN A 56 17.16 4.68 -7.95
CA GLN A 56 16.23 4.73 -9.10
C GLN A 56 15.01 5.63 -8.80
N ARG A 57 15.26 6.84 -8.28
CA ARG A 57 14.24 7.77 -7.78
C ARG A 57 13.19 8.09 -8.85
N LYS A 58 13.61 8.45 -10.07
CA LYS A 58 12.68 8.76 -11.17
C LYS A 58 11.73 7.60 -11.47
N ALA A 59 12.23 6.37 -11.47
CA ALA A 59 11.39 5.18 -11.69
C ALA A 59 10.39 4.97 -10.54
N ALA A 60 10.82 5.16 -9.30
CA ALA A 60 9.93 5.10 -8.13
C ALA A 60 8.80 6.14 -8.20
N LEU A 61 9.15 7.40 -8.50
CA LEU A 61 8.18 8.50 -8.60
C LEU A 61 7.21 8.31 -9.77
N ASN A 62 7.68 7.86 -10.93
CA ASN A 62 6.80 7.56 -12.08
C ASN A 62 5.84 6.41 -11.75
N ASN A 63 6.33 5.31 -11.16
CA ASN A 63 5.50 4.21 -10.71
C ASN A 63 4.40 4.68 -9.73
N ALA A 64 4.74 5.56 -8.80
CA ALA A 64 3.77 6.11 -7.85
C ALA A 64 2.72 7.01 -8.51
N LYS A 65 3.14 7.90 -9.42
CA LYS A 65 2.24 8.79 -10.16
C LYS A 65 1.29 8.04 -11.08
N GLU A 66 1.75 6.96 -11.71
CA GLU A 66 0.96 6.23 -12.70
C GLU A 66 0.16 5.10 -12.05
N LYS A 67 0.84 4.15 -11.40
CA LYS A 67 0.20 2.89 -10.97
C LYS A 67 -0.46 3.01 -9.61
N VAL A 68 0.24 3.59 -8.63
CA VAL A 68 -0.29 3.72 -7.26
C VAL A 68 -1.46 4.70 -7.24
N THR A 69 -1.29 5.87 -7.86
CA THR A 69 -2.35 6.90 -7.90
C THR A 69 -3.59 6.41 -8.66
N ASP A 70 -3.43 5.66 -9.75
CA ASP A 70 -4.57 5.07 -10.46
C ASP A 70 -5.33 4.06 -9.60
N ALA A 71 -4.62 3.17 -8.88
CA ALA A 71 -5.26 2.25 -7.95
C ALA A 71 -6.00 2.98 -6.82
N PHE A 72 -5.37 4.00 -6.23
CA PHE A 72 -5.99 4.80 -5.17
C PHE A 72 -7.24 5.53 -5.65
N ARG A 73 -7.21 6.10 -6.86
CA ARG A 73 -8.36 6.76 -7.48
C ARG A 73 -9.49 5.77 -7.75
N LYS A 74 -9.20 4.62 -8.37
CA LYS A 74 -10.20 3.58 -8.71
C LYS A 74 -10.97 3.09 -7.49
N MET A 75 -10.30 3.01 -6.34
CA MET A 75 -10.88 2.52 -5.09
C MET A 75 -11.31 3.66 -4.14
N SER A 76 -11.15 4.93 -4.54
CA SER A 76 -11.44 6.10 -3.68
C SER A 76 -10.74 6.03 -2.32
N VAL A 77 -9.46 5.65 -2.32
CA VAL A 77 -8.63 5.45 -1.12
C VAL A 77 -8.36 6.79 -0.44
N GLN A 78 -8.76 6.91 0.82
CA GLN A 78 -8.42 8.05 1.69
C GLN A 78 -7.32 7.73 2.71
N SER A 79 -7.20 6.47 3.09
CA SER A 79 -6.27 6.00 4.11
C SER A 79 -5.96 4.53 3.86
N ILE A 80 -4.71 4.16 4.09
CA ILE A 80 -4.23 2.78 3.94
C ILE A 80 -3.75 2.23 5.27
N VAL A 81 -3.96 0.92 5.47
CA VAL A 81 -3.31 0.13 6.50
C VAL A 81 -2.28 -0.75 5.82
N THR A 82 -1.07 -0.86 6.39
CA THR A 82 -0.04 -1.72 5.82
C THR A 82 0.78 -2.41 6.92
N PRO A 83 1.08 -3.72 6.81
CA PRO A 83 2.01 -4.40 7.70
C PRO A 83 3.48 -4.17 7.30
N CYS A 84 3.74 -3.45 6.21
CA CYS A 84 5.05 -3.28 5.61
C CYS A 84 5.67 -1.93 6.02
N PRO A 85 6.71 -1.89 6.87
CA PRO A 85 7.32 -0.63 7.32
C PRO A 85 7.91 0.20 6.18
N GLY A 86 8.51 -0.47 5.18
CA GLY A 86 9.04 0.20 3.99
C GLY A 86 7.94 0.87 3.16
N CYS A 87 6.79 0.23 3.03
CA CYS A 87 5.62 0.75 2.34
C CYS A 87 5.04 1.95 3.12
N TYR A 88 4.92 1.80 4.45
CA TYR A 88 4.50 2.88 5.35
C TYR A 88 5.35 4.13 5.19
N ARG A 89 6.68 4.03 5.38
CA ARG A 89 7.61 5.17 5.24
C ARG A 89 7.52 5.80 3.85
N THR A 90 7.40 4.97 2.82
CA THR A 90 7.36 5.46 1.43
C THR A 90 6.11 6.30 1.17
N PHE A 91 4.94 5.81 1.56
CA PHE A 91 3.68 6.53 1.37
C PHE A 91 3.50 7.72 2.32
N LYS A 92 3.94 7.58 3.57
CA LYS A 92 3.73 8.58 4.63
C LYS A 92 4.77 9.70 4.63
N GLU A 93 6.00 9.43 4.21
CA GLU A 93 7.09 10.41 4.31
C GLU A 93 7.82 10.67 2.99
N VAL A 94 8.13 9.63 2.20
CA VAL A 94 8.93 9.82 0.98
C VAL A 94 8.14 10.57 -0.07
N TYR A 95 6.97 10.06 -0.46
CA TYR A 95 6.18 10.69 -1.51
C TYR A 95 5.65 12.09 -1.15
N PRO A 96 5.27 12.37 0.11
CA PRO A 96 5.00 13.75 0.51
C PRO A 96 6.23 14.68 0.40
N ARG A 97 7.42 14.23 0.81
CA ARG A 97 8.66 15.03 0.65
C ARG A 97 9.03 15.28 -0.81
N GLU A 98 8.73 14.32 -1.68
CA GLU A 98 8.96 14.43 -3.13
C GLU A 98 7.79 15.13 -3.86
N GLY A 99 6.81 15.65 -3.13
CA GLY A 99 5.73 16.49 -3.67
C GLY A 99 4.64 15.74 -4.43
N LEU A 100 4.47 14.43 -4.23
CA LEU A 100 3.45 13.65 -4.93
C LEU A 100 2.05 13.81 -4.36
N TRP A 101 1.92 13.84 -3.02
CA TRP A 101 0.65 14.07 -2.32
C TRP A 101 0.89 14.57 -0.89
N ARG A 102 -0.19 14.95 -0.21
CA ARG A 102 -0.17 15.48 1.16
C ARG A 102 -0.79 14.49 2.15
#